data_AF-A0A2J8GJG0-F1
#
_entry.id   AF-A0A2J8GJG0-F1
#
_cell.length_a   1.000
_cell.length_b   1.000
_cell.length_c   1.000
_cell.angle_alpha   90.00
_cell.angle_beta   90.00
_cell.angle_gamma   90.00
#
_symmetry.space_group_name_H-M   'P 1'
#
loop_
_entity.id
_entity.type
_entity.pdbx_description
1 polymer ?
#
loop_
_entity_poly.entity_id
_entity_poly.type
_entity_poly.pdbx_seq_one_letter_code
_entity_poly.pdbx_strand_id
1 'polypeptide(L)'
;MSASQYRGQLDRKRKQRMEAEKKAGEYRNKETVKRSAAAKSRAAAEKSTSPTGASSKRRESERYENEAAGAGKEANRWQDKAAAYAREESSLQGKLANAERSEADAAERKRKRDQQQKDRRIAADSAALSRRIVQAEAMASSAVRSLPSPKPERLRILILGAASKGDLRVGREQKRIRAAVESALHRDLVELDVRPAATTSDLLDGITKFRPHVVHFSGHSNDDLIMFERDEDAKHQGVIVSARAFASAVRATDTPPLLVLLNSCNSAAQIDQLVDDVAPFAIGMADEINDGDAIRYAAQFYAAVANGQSIQSSHFSAQAALELGGLEDAELPTLAWAADVDPSITVLVKPAETL
;
A
#
# COMPACT_ATOMS: atom_id res chain seq x y z
N MET A 1 22.96 42.50 25.83
CA MET A 1 21.61 42.77 26.36
C MET A 1 20.62 42.58 25.23
N SER A 2 19.49 41.93 25.48
CA SER A 2 18.45 41.72 24.47
C SER A 2 17.68 43.02 24.19
N ALA A 3 16.96 43.06 23.07
CA ALA A 3 16.03 44.14 22.76
C ALA A 3 15.05 44.39 23.92
N SER A 4 14.53 43.31 24.53
CA SER A 4 13.66 43.40 25.69
C SER A 4 14.29 44.13 26.88
N GLN A 5 15.58 43.87 27.17
CA GLN A 5 16.30 44.53 28.26
C GLN A 5 16.53 46.02 27.99
N TYR A 6 16.88 46.40 26.76
CA TYR A 6 17.03 47.81 26.38
C TYR A 6 15.70 48.56 26.41
N ARG A 7 14.60 47.93 25.98
CA ARG A 7 13.24 48.49 26.05
C ARG A 7 12.84 48.81 27.50
N GLY A 8 13.09 47.88 28.42
CA GLY A 8 12.83 48.11 29.85
C GLY A 8 13.73 49.17 30.50
N GLN A 9 14.93 49.42 29.98
CA GLN A 9 15.78 50.53 30.44
C GLN A 9 15.31 51.88 29.88
N LEU A 10 14.93 51.92 28.60
CA LEU A 10 14.39 53.11 27.94
C LEU A 10 13.13 53.61 28.65
N ASP A 11 12.20 52.70 28.98
CA ASP A 11 10.96 53.06 29.68
C ASP A 11 11.22 53.61 31.09
N ARG A 12 12.21 53.06 31.81
CA ARG A 12 12.62 53.59 33.11
C ARG A 12 13.21 54.99 32.98
N LYS A 13 14.04 55.24 31.98
CA LYS A 13 14.66 56.55 31.74
C LYS A 13 13.65 57.61 31.29
N ARG A 14 12.68 57.23 30.45
CA ARG A 14 11.50 58.04 30.13
C ARG A 14 10.75 58.51 31.36
N LYS A 15 10.45 57.59 32.28
CA LYS A 15 9.78 57.95 33.54
C LYS A 15 10.61 58.93 34.38
N GLN A 16 11.92 58.70 34.49
CA GLN A 16 12.83 59.60 35.22
C GLN A 16 12.92 61.00 34.59
N ARG A 17 12.93 61.10 33.26
CA ARG A 17 12.92 62.39 32.54
C ARG A 17 11.63 63.16 32.82
N MET A 18 10.48 62.51 32.64
CA MET A 18 9.18 63.14 32.88
C MET A 18 9.04 63.65 34.32
N GLU A 19 9.55 62.91 35.31
CA GLU A 19 9.56 63.35 36.70
C GLU A 19 10.49 64.55 36.94
N ALA A 20 11.67 64.56 36.33
CA ALA A 20 12.62 65.67 36.42
C ALA A 20 12.08 66.94 35.74
N GLU A 21 11.44 66.83 34.59
CA GLU A 21 10.78 67.95 33.89
C GLU A 21 9.65 68.55 34.75
N LYS A 22 8.83 67.68 35.37
CA LYS A 22 7.78 68.12 36.30
C LYS A 22 8.36 68.93 37.47
N LYS A 23 9.40 68.42 38.13
CA LYS A 23 10.08 69.10 39.24
C LYS A 23 10.72 70.42 38.79
N ALA A 24 11.34 70.46 37.62
CA ALA A 24 11.88 71.70 37.05
C ALA A 24 10.78 72.76 36.85
N GLY A 25 9.62 72.36 36.32
CA GLY A 25 8.45 73.23 36.17
C GLY A 25 7.92 73.77 37.50
N GLU A 26 7.82 72.93 38.53
CA GLU A 26 7.39 73.33 39.88
C GLU A 26 8.32 74.40 40.48
N TYR A 27 9.64 74.22 40.38
CA TYR A 27 10.61 75.19 40.89
C TYR A 27 10.65 76.49 40.06
N ARG A 28 10.44 76.44 38.73
CA ARG A 28 10.29 77.66 37.90
C ARG A 28 9.04 78.45 38.26
N ASN A 29 7.94 77.76 38.55
CA ASN A 29 6.72 78.41 39.02
C ASN A 29 6.97 79.07 40.38
N LYS A 30 7.66 78.39 41.30
CA LYS A 30 8.05 78.94 42.61
C LYS A 30 8.95 80.16 42.46
N GLU A 31 9.94 80.11 41.57
CA GLU A 31 10.79 81.26 41.23
C GLU A 31 9.95 82.44 40.72
N THR A 32 9.07 82.20 39.74
CA THR A 32 8.20 83.23 39.16
C THR A 32 7.33 83.92 40.22
N VAL A 33 6.72 83.14 41.11
CA VAL A 33 5.91 83.66 42.23
C VAL A 33 6.76 84.51 43.18
N LYS A 34 7.96 84.05 43.53
CA LYS A 34 8.86 84.77 44.46
C LYS A 34 9.45 86.04 43.84
N ARG A 35 9.79 86.04 42.55
CA ARG A 35 10.18 87.25 41.81
C ARG A 35 9.04 88.28 41.78
N SER A 36 7.81 87.83 41.54
CA SER A 36 6.63 88.71 41.58
C SER A 36 6.42 89.31 42.99
N ALA A 37 6.54 88.51 44.05
CA ALA A 37 6.48 88.99 45.43
C ALA A 37 7.59 89.99 45.76
N ALA A 38 8.82 89.72 45.30
CA ALA A 38 9.94 90.65 45.45
C ALA A 38 9.69 91.99 44.76
N ALA A 39 9.18 91.99 43.52
CA ALA A 39 8.84 93.20 42.78
C ALA A 39 7.73 94.02 43.47
N LYS A 40 6.70 93.34 44.01
CA LYS A 40 5.65 93.98 44.81
C LYS A 40 6.20 94.64 46.08
N SER A 41 7.07 93.96 46.82
CA SER A 41 7.71 94.51 48.02
C SER A 41 8.67 95.67 47.71
N ARG A 42 9.35 95.65 46.56
CA ARG A 42 10.18 96.75 46.05
C ARG A 42 9.33 97.99 45.76
N ALA A 43 8.25 97.83 44.98
CA ALA A 43 7.32 98.92 44.70
C ALA A 43 6.65 99.48 45.97
N ALA A 44 6.39 98.63 46.98
CA ALA A 44 5.89 99.07 48.28
C ALA A 44 6.94 99.83 49.11
N ALA A 45 8.23 99.50 48.97
CA ALA A 45 9.32 100.23 49.62
C ALA A 45 9.51 101.64 49.02
N GLU A 46 9.34 101.78 47.70
CA GLU A 46 9.41 103.07 46.99
C GLU A 46 8.27 104.02 47.38
N LYS A 47 7.10 103.48 47.71
CA LYS A 47 5.90 104.24 48.11
C LYS A 47 5.82 104.52 49.62
N SER A 48 6.77 104.05 50.43
CA SER A 48 6.71 104.20 51.88
C SER A 48 7.16 105.59 52.33
N THR A 49 6.34 106.25 53.16
CA THR A 49 6.61 107.59 53.71
C THR A 49 7.46 107.56 55.00
N SER A 50 7.83 106.36 55.48
CA SER A 50 8.65 106.16 56.68
C SER A 50 10.00 105.51 56.34
N PRO A 51 11.14 106.08 56.76
CA PRO A 51 12.47 105.51 56.49
C PRO A 51 12.65 104.08 57.01
N THR A 52 12.04 103.74 58.15
CA THR A 52 12.09 102.39 58.74
C THR A 52 11.17 101.41 58.01
N GLY A 53 10.00 101.86 57.55
CA GLY A 53 9.08 101.07 56.73
C GLY A 53 9.65 100.72 55.35
N ALA A 54 10.29 101.69 54.69
CA ALA A 54 11.00 101.49 53.43
C ALA A 54 12.15 100.47 53.58
N SER A 55 12.95 100.58 54.65
CA SER A 55 14.06 99.66 54.92
C SER A 55 13.59 98.22 55.19
N SER A 56 12.50 98.05 55.94
CA SER A 56 11.89 96.74 56.19
C SER A 56 11.39 96.08 54.89
N LYS A 57 10.70 96.84 54.03
CA LYS A 57 10.19 96.34 52.74
C LYS A 57 11.29 96.04 51.72
N ARG A 58 12.42 96.75 51.76
CA ARG A 58 13.63 96.39 51.00
C ARG A 58 14.21 95.06 51.44
N ARG A 59 14.35 94.83 52.76
CA ARG A 59 14.82 93.53 53.30
C ARG A 59 13.86 92.39 52.96
N GLU A 60 12.56 92.63 52.97
CA GLU A 60 11.55 91.65 52.54
C GLU A 60 11.66 91.34 51.04
N SER A 61 11.88 92.35 50.19
CA SER A 61 12.14 92.16 48.76
C SER A 61 13.41 91.33 48.53
N GLU A 62 14.50 91.66 49.22
CA GLU A 62 15.79 90.95 49.14
C GLU A 62 15.66 89.49 49.59
N ARG A 63 14.86 89.19 50.61
CA ARG A 63 14.52 87.81 50.99
C ARG A 63 13.79 87.07 49.87
N TYR A 64 12.77 87.68 49.27
CA TYR A 64 12.05 87.05 48.15
C TYR A 64 12.93 86.91 46.89
N GLU A 65 13.86 87.84 46.64
CA GLU A 65 14.88 87.69 45.58
C GLU A 65 15.81 86.52 45.86
N ASN A 66 16.28 86.35 47.09
CA ASN A 66 17.13 85.24 47.48
C ASN A 66 16.38 83.88 47.37
N GLU A 67 15.11 83.83 47.79
CA GLU A 67 14.26 82.64 47.61
C GLU A 67 13.97 82.34 46.13
N ALA A 68 13.76 83.37 45.31
CA ALA A 68 13.61 83.23 43.87
C ALA A 68 14.90 82.70 43.23
N ALA A 69 16.05 83.24 43.60
CA ALA A 69 17.36 82.78 43.12
C ALA A 69 17.63 81.33 43.57
N GLY A 70 17.23 80.95 44.78
CA GLY A 70 17.29 79.57 45.26
C GLY A 70 16.40 78.63 44.45
N ALA A 71 15.15 79.02 44.19
CA ALA A 71 14.23 78.25 43.36
C ALA A 71 14.70 78.14 41.90
N GLY A 72 15.28 79.20 41.34
CA GLY A 72 15.87 79.19 40.00
C GLY A 72 17.08 78.25 39.89
N LYS A 73 17.94 78.20 40.93
CA LYS A 73 19.04 77.23 41.00
C LYS A 73 18.53 75.78 41.01
N GLU A 74 17.49 75.49 41.79
CA GLU A 74 16.88 74.15 41.82
C GLU A 74 16.16 73.80 40.52
N ALA A 75 15.47 74.75 39.89
CA ALA A 75 14.86 74.58 38.57
C ALA A 75 15.91 74.20 37.52
N ASN A 76 17.04 74.92 37.49
CA ASN A 76 18.14 74.62 36.57
C ASN A 76 18.74 73.24 36.85
N ARG A 77 18.96 72.87 38.12
CA ARG A 77 19.44 71.52 38.50
C ARG A 77 18.53 70.40 38.00
N TRP A 78 17.20 70.55 38.14
CA TRP A 78 16.24 69.55 37.66
C TRP A 78 16.13 69.54 36.14
N GLN A 79 16.27 70.69 35.50
CA GLN A 79 16.33 70.81 34.04
C GLN A 79 17.58 70.13 33.46
N ASP A 80 18.74 70.28 34.10
CA ASP A 80 19.98 69.61 33.70
C ASP A 80 19.85 68.09 33.84
N LYS A 81 19.19 67.61 34.91
CA LYS A 81 18.86 66.19 35.07
C LYS A 81 17.91 65.68 33.98
N ALA A 82 16.88 66.45 33.63
CA ALA A 82 15.98 66.11 32.53
C ALA A 82 16.74 66.02 31.20
N ALA A 83 17.63 66.98 30.92
CA ALA A 83 18.47 66.97 29.72
C ALA A 83 19.43 65.75 29.71
N ALA A 84 20.00 65.38 30.86
CA ALA A 84 20.83 64.18 30.98
C ALA A 84 20.04 62.90 30.70
N TYR A 85 18.85 62.75 31.29
CA TYR A 85 17.98 61.60 31.00
C TYR A 85 17.53 61.55 29.54
N ALA A 86 17.27 62.70 28.91
CA ALA A 86 16.94 62.76 27.47
C ALA A 86 18.09 62.24 26.58
N ARG A 87 19.35 62.56 26.92
CA ARG A 87 20.53 62.02 26.21
C ARG A 87 20.67 60.52 26.42
N GLU A 88 20.44 60.04 27.64
CA GLU A 88 20.47 58.60 27.95
C GLU A 88 19.36 57.83 27.23
N GLU A 89 18.14 58.40 27.12
CA GLU A 89 17.05 57.83 26.32
C GLU A 89 17.44 57.70 24.85
N SER A 90 18.00 58.76 24.25
CA SER A 90 18.44 58.74 22.85
C SER A 90 19.49 57.65 22.61
N SER A 91 20.46 57.51 23.52
CA SER A 91 21.45 56.42 23.47
C SER A 91 20.80 55.04 23.59
N LEU A 92 19.87 54.86 24.53
CA LEU A 92 19.15 53.59 24.73
C LEU A 92 18.25 53.24 23.55
N GLN A 93 17.64 54.23 22.90
CA GLN A 93 16.82 54.04 21.72
C GLN A 93 17.65 53.57 20.52
N GLY A 94 18.85 54.14 20.32
CA GLY A 94 19.80 53.64 19.31
C GLY A 94 20.27 52.20 19.60
N LYS A 95 20.56 51.88 20.87
CA LYS A 95 20.95 50.52 21.29
C LYS A 95 19.80 49.52 21.12
N LEU A 96 18.57 49.91 21.41
CA LEU A 96 17.38 49.08 21.21
C LEU A 96 17.19 48.75 19.72
N ALA A 97 17.22 49.75 18.85
CA ALA A 97 17.05 49.56 17.41
C ALA A 97 18.12 48.61 16.83
N ASN A 98 19.38 48.76 17.27
CA ASN A 98 20.47 47.87 16.86
C ASN A 98 20.26 46.44 17.38
N ALA A 99 19.81 46.27 18.63
CA ALA A 99 19.53 44.95 19.20
C ALA A 99 18.35 44.26 18.49
N GLU A 100 17.27 44.98 18.20
CA GLU A 100 16.11 44.47 17.46
C GLU A 100 16.49 44.03 16.05
N ARG A 101 17.28 44.83 15.32
CA ARG A 101 17.79 44.46 14.00
C ARG A 101 18.68 43.21 14.08
N SER A 102 19.60 43.16 15.03
CA SER A 102 20.49 42.01 15.20
C SER A 102 19.74 40.72 15.57
N GLU A 103 18.71 40.80 16.41
CA GLU A 103 17.88 39.65 16.77
C GLU A 103 17.02 39.19 15.59
N ALA A 104 16.47 40.12 14.80
CA ALA A 104 15.73 39.80 13.58
C ALA A 104 16.61 39.13 12.53
N ASP A 105 17.81 39.67 12.27
CA ASP A 105 18.78 39.09 11.33
C ASP A 105 19.22 37.69 11.78
N ALA A 106 19.43 37.48 13.09
CA ALA A 106 19.77 36.18 13.64
C ALA A 106 18.62 35.17 13.49
N ALA A 107 17.38 35.60 13.73
CA ALA A 107 16.19 34.77 13.55
C ALA A 107 15.97 34.39 12.07
N GLU A 108 16.18 35.31 11.14
CA GLU A 108 16.08 35.05 9.70
C GLU A 108 17.17 34.08 9.23
N ARG A 109 18.42 34.28 9.67
CA ARG A 109 19.53 33.36 9.36
C ARG A 109 19.27 31.96 9.90
N LYS A 110 18.69 31.83 11.11
CA LYS A 110 18.30 30.55 11.68
C LYS A 110 17.22 29.86 10.83
N ARG A 111 16.15 30.59 10.47
CA ARG A 111 15.09 30.08 9.60
C ARG A 111 15.61 29.59 8.24
N LYS A 112 16.50 30.36 7.59
CA LYS A 112 17.12 29.97 6.32
C LYS A 112 17.97 28.72 6.44
N ARG A 113 18.75 28.58 7.53
CA ARG A 113 19.55 27.37 7.80
C ARG A 113 18.66 26.15 8.03
N ASP A 114 17.62 26.29 8.84
CA ASP A 114 16.68 25.19 9.15
C ASP A 114 15.96 24.72 7.87
N GLN A 115 15.54 25.66 7.01
CA GLN A 115 14.93 25.33 5.72
C GLN A 115 15.91 24.61 4.79
N GLN A 116 17.12 25.14 4.62
CA GLN A 116 18.15 24.53 3.79
C GLN A 116 18.52 23.11 4.26
N GLN A 117 18.52 22.87 5.58
CA GLN A 117 18.79 21.55 6.15
C GLN A 117 17.64 20.57 5.89
N LYS A 118 16.38 21.01 5.96
CA LYS A 118 15.21 20.20 5.58
C LYS A 118 15.25 19.83 4.10
N ASP A 119 15.50 20.81 3.23
CA ASP A 119 15.53 20.60 1.78
C ASP A 119 16.65 19.63 1.38
N ARG A 120 17.83 19.75 2.00
CA ARG A 120 18.94 18.79 1.80
C ARG A 120 18.60 17.38 2.24
N ARG A 121 17.85 17.23 3.34
CA ARG A 121 17.43 15.92 3.84
C ARG A 121 16.43 15.26 2.88
N ILE A 122 15.43 16.01 2.42
CA ILE A 122 14.46 15.53 1.41
C ILE A 122 15.17 15.10 0.12
N ALA A 123 16.11 15.91 -0.38
CA ALA A 123 16.87 15.58 -1.58
C ALA A 123 17.74 14.32 -1.41
N ALA A 124 18.39 14.16 -0.24
CA ALA A 124 19.19 12.98 0.06
C ALA A 124 18.34 11.70 0.15
N ASP A 125 17.18 11.77 0.81
CA ASP A 125 16.25 10.65 0.95
C ASP A 125 15.69 10.23 -0.42
N SER A 126 15.32 11.20 -1.27
CA SER A 126 14.88 10.94 -2.64
C SER A 126 15.98 10.28 -3.49
N ALA A 127 17.21 10.79 -3.43
CA ALA A 127 18.35 10.20 -4.16
C ALA A 127 18.74 8.81 -3.66
N ALA A 128 18.53 8.51 -2.37
CA ALA A 128 18.74 7.17 -1.81
C ALA A 128 17.67 6.19 -2.31
N LEU A 129 16.40 6.63 -2.36
CA LEU A 129 15.30 5.84 -2.88
C LEU A 129 15.48 5.52 -4.37
N SER A 130 15.79 6.52 -5.20
CA SER A 130 16.03 6.31 -6.63
C SER A 130 17.17 5.33 -6.90
N ARG A 131 18.27 5.40 -6.13
CA ARG A 131 19.39 4.44 -6.25
C ARG A 131 18.98 3.01 -5.91
N ARG A 132 18.16 2.81 -4.86
CA ARG A 132 17.64 1.49 -4.50
C ARG A 132 16.74 0.91 -5.59
N ILE A 133 15.91 1.74 -6.21
CA ILE A 133 15.04 1.33 -7.33
C ILE A 133 15.88 0.86 -8.51
N VAL A 134 16.83 1.69 -8.97
CA VAL A 134 17.71 1.34 -10.11
C VAL A 134 18.52 0.07 -9.81
N GLN A 135 19.01 -0.09 -8.58
CA GLN A 135 19.75 -1.30 -8.20
C GLN A 135 18.85 -2.54 -8.15
N ALA A 136 17.62 -2.43 -7.64
CA ALA A 136 16.65 -3.51 -7.63
C ALA A 136 16.23 -3.92 -9.05
N GLU A 137 16.00 -2.94 -9.94
CA GLU A 137 15.72 -3.17 -11.36
C GLU A 137 16.89 -3.86 -12.05
N ALA A 138 18.13 -3.40 -11.83
CA ALA A 138 19.32 -4.04 -12.40
C ALA A 138 19.51 -5.48 -11.90
N MET A 139 19.27 -5.75 -10.60
CA MET A 139 19.32 -7.11 -10.05
C MET A 139 18.23 -7.99 -10.65
N ALA A 140 17.00 -7.49 -10.77
CA ALA A 140 15.90 -8.21 -11.39
C ALA A 140 16.19 -8.52 -12.87
N SER A 141 16.64 -7.54 -13.65
CA SER A 141 17.03 -7.74 -15.05
C SER A 141 18.22 -8.69 -15.21
N SER A 142 19.20 -8.65 -14.30
CA SER A 142 20.35 -9.57 -14.32
C SER A 142 19.96 -11.02 -13.96
N ALA A 143 19.04 -11.20 -13.01
CA ALA A 143 18.51 -12.51 -12.67
C ALA A 143 17.72 -13.11 -13.84
N VAL A 144 16.95 -12.29 -14.55
CA VAL A 144 16.19 -12.71 -15.74
C VAL A 144 17.09 -13.04 -16.93
N ARG A 145 18.26 -12.38 -17.09
CA ARG A 145 19.13 -12.59 -18.26
C ARG A 145 20.00 -13.85 -18.21
N SER A 146 20.05 -14.55 -17.08
CA SER A 146 20.98 -15.66 -16.86
C SER A 146 20.33 -17.02 -16.60
N LEU A 147 19.01 -17.08 -16.44
CA LEU A 147 18.30 -18.32 -16.24
C LEU A 147 17.42 -18.61 -17.46
N PRO A 148 17.61 -19.77 -18.14
CA PRO A 148 16.62 -20.25 -19.08
C PRO A 148 15.27 -20.31 -18.38
N SER A 149 14.20 -19.82 -19.03
CA SER A 149 12.85 -19.97 -18.50
C SER A 149 12.60 -21.45 -18.14
N PRO A 150 11.98 -21.74 -16.99
CA PRO A 150 11.62 -23.11 -16.65
C PRO A 150 10.87 -23.74 -17.82
N LYS A 151 11.26 -24.96 -18.21
CA LYS A 151 10.54 -25.68 -19.26
C LYS A 151 9.06 -25.80 -18.85
N PRO A 152 8.10 -25.61 -19.77
CA PRO A 152 6.69 -25.81 -19.47
C PRO A 152 6.49 -27.18 -18.83
N GLU A 153 5.76 -27.22 -17.71
CA GLU A 153 5.40 -28.48 -17.08
C GLU A 153 4.56 -29.31 -18.04
N ARG A 154 4.89 -30.61 -18.19
CA ARG A 154 4.11 -31.52 -19.02
C ARG A 154 2.75 -31.78 -18.39
N LEU A 155 1.70 -31.80 -19.20
CA LEU A 155 0.38 -32.25 -18.81
C LEU A 155 0.41 -33.78 -18.56
N ARG A 156 0.40 -34.18 -17.29
CA ARG A 156 0.30 -35.57 -16.85
C ARG A 156 -1.15 -36.03 -16.80
N ILE A 157 -1.48 -37.07 -17.56
CA ILE A 157 -2.81 -37.66 -17.66
C ILE A 157 -2.73 -39.11 -17.21
N LEU A 158 -3.42 -39.44 -16.11
CA LEU A 158 -3.56 -40.80 -15.63
C LEU A 158 -4.82 -41.40 -16.25
N ILE A 159 -4.67 -42.48 -17.01
CA ILE A 159 -5.77 -43.19 -17.69
C ILE A 159 -5.96 -44.56 -17.03
N LEU A 160 -7.07 -44.70 -16.33
CA LEU A 160 -7.48 -45.92 -15.63
C LEU A 160 -8.57 -46.61 -16.46
N GLY A 161 -8.28 -47.82 -16.94
CA GLY A 161 -9.26 -48.70 -17.58
C GLY A 161 -9.63 -49.84 -16.65
N ALA A 162 -10.91 -50.14 -16.49
CA ALA A 162 -11.40 -51.28 -15.73
C ALA A 162 -12.56 -51.96 -16.47
N ALA A 163 -12.35 -53.21 -16.90
CA ALA A 163 -13.26 -54.00 -17.71
C ALA A 163 -13.29 -55.48 -17.26
N SER A 164 -13.56 -55.70 -15.97
CA SER A 164 -13.48 -57.02 -15.30
C SER A 164 -14.23 -58.18 -15.99
N LYS A 165 -15.33 -57.87 -16.70
CA LYS A 165 -16.15 -58.83 -17.46
C LYS A 165 -15.67 -59.01 -18.91
N GLY A 166 -14.84 -58.11 -19.41
CA GLY A 166 -14.32 -58.08 -20.78
C GLY A 166 -15.33 -57.63 -21.84
N ASP A 167 -16.31 -56.82 -21.44
CA ASP A 167 -17.42 -56.29 -22.25
C ASP A 167 -17.18 -54.85 -22.75
N LEU A 168 -16.21 -54.13 -22.18
CA LEU A 168 -15.78 -52.80 -22.63
C LEU A 168 -14.46 -52.86 -23.40
N ARG A 169 -14.26 -51.95 -24.35
CA ARG A 169 -13.03 -51.90 -25.16
C ARG A 169 -12.07 -50.82 -24.65
N VAL A 170 -11.83 -50.79 -23.34
CA VAL A 170 -10.94 -49.83 -22.66
C VAL A 170 -9.54 -49.76 -23.30
N GLY A 171 -8.98 -50.89 -23.72
CA GLY A 171 -7.68 -50.90 -24.43
C GLY A 171 -7.74 -50.23 -25.81
N ARG A 172 -8.87 -50.28 -26.50
CA ARG A 172 -9.09 -49.58 -27.78
C ARG A 172 -9.19 -48.07 -27.55
N GLU A 173 -9.87 -47.66 -26.48
CA GLU A 173 -9.92 -46.27 -26.05
C GLU A 173 -8.52 -45.71 -25.80
N GLN A 174 -7.76 -46.37 -24.94
CA GLN A 174 -6.41 -45.98 -24.58
C GLN A 174 -5.49 -45.89 -25.81
N LYS A 175 -5.60 -46.84 -26.74
CA LYS A 175 -4.88 -46.80 -28.00
C LYS A 175 -5.27 -45.58 -28.86
N ARG A 176 -6.56 -45.23 -28.90
CA ARG A 176 -7.07 -44.08 -29.67
C ARG A 176 -6.64 -42.76 -29.06
N ILE A 177 -6.72 -42.62 -27.74
CA ILE A 177 -6.23 -41.44 -27.00
C ILE A 177 -4.74 -41.25 -27.25
N ARG A 178 -3.95 -42.32 -27.09
CA ARG A 178 -2.50 -42.26 -27.36
C ARG A 178 -2.19 -41.78 -28.77
N ALA A 179 -2.82 -42.38 -29.78
CA ALA A 179 -2.61 -41.99 -31.17
C ALA A 179 -3.03 -40.53 -31.45
N ALA A 180 -4.12 -40.08 -30.84
CA ALA A 180 -4.58 -38.69 -30.95
C ALA A 180 -3.57 -37.71 -30.37
N VAL A 181 -3.07 -37.97 -29.15
CA VAL A 181 -2.04 -37.15 -28.49
C VAL A 181 -0.74 -37.16 -29.28
N GLU A 182 -0.28 -38.31 -29.76
CA GLU A 182 0.94 -38.44 -30.57
C GLU A 182 0.87 -37.66 -31.89
N SER A 183 -0.34 -37.47 -32.44
CA SER A 183 -0.57 -36.70 -33.67
C SER A 183 -0.75 -35.19 -33.44
N ALA A 184 -0.91 -34.75 -32.19
CA ALA A 184 -1.23 -33.38 -31.85
C ALA A 184 -0.01 -32.43 -31.92
N LEU A 185 -0.31 -31.12 -32.00
CA LEU A 185 0.68 -30.05 -32.17
C LEU A 185 1.69 -29.99 -31.01
N HIS A 186 1.24 -30.17 -29.77
CA HIS A 186 2.07 -30.05 -28.57
C HIS A 186 2.28 -31.41 -27.87
N ARG A 187 2.36 -32.50 -28.63
CA ARG A 187 2.54 -33.87 -28.12
C ARG A 187 3.66 -34.02 -27.08
N ASP A 188 4.76 -33.26 -27.23
CA ASP A 188 5.93 -33.33 -26.34
C ASP A 188 5.70 -32.71 -24.95
N LEU A 189 4.56 -32.02 -24.78
CA LEU A 189 4.08 -31.44 -23.53
C LEU A 189 3.02 -32.30 -22.84
N VAL A 190 2.70 -33.49 -23.35
CA VAL A 190 1.71 -34.39 -22.75
C VAL A 190 2.39 -35.71 -22.36
N GLU A 191 2.06 -36.20 -21.17
CA GLU A 191 2.56 -37.47 -20.64
C GLU A 191 1.38 -38.33 -20.19
N LEU A 192 1.31 -39.56 -20.70
CA LEU A 192 0.22 -40.50 -20.42
C LEU A 192 0.74 -41.66 -19.56
N ASP A 193 0.19 -41.83 -18.35
CA ASP A 193 0.28 -43.07 -17.57
C ASP A 193 -1.00 -43.88 -17.80
N VAL A 194 -0.89 -45.07 -18.40
CA VAL A 194 -2.03 -45.86 -18.86
C VAL A 194 -2.06 -47.20 -18.13
N ARG A 195 -3.15 -47.44 -17.41
CA ARG A 195 -3.38 -48.64 -16.59
C ARG A 195 -4.64 -49.37 -17.08
N PRO A 196 -4.51 -50.36 -17.99
CA PRO A 196 -5.63 -51.02 -18.67
C PRO A 196 -6.48 -51.96 -17.80
N ALA A 197 -5.95 -52.41 -16.67
CA ALA A 197 -6.63 -53.27 -15.71
C ALA A 197 -6.48 -52.65 -14.30
N ALA A 198 -6.98 -51.42 -14.16
CA ALA A 198 -6.78 -50.61 -12.98
C ALA A 198 -7.49 -51.20 -11.76
N THR A 199 -6.72 -51.45 -10.71
CA THR A 199 -7.19 -51.77 -9.35
C THR A 199 -7.33 -50.49 -8.52
N THR A 200 -7.91 -50.58 -7.32
CA THR A 200 -7.94 -49.45 -6.39
C THR A 200 -6.53 -49.04 -5.92
N SER A 201 -5.59 -49.98 -5.88
CA SER A 201 -4.19 -49.70 -5.58
C SER A 201 -3.53 -48.89 -6.70
N ASP A 202 -3.90 -49.15 -7.96
CA ASP A 202 -3.42 -48.38 -9.11
C ASP A 202 -3.89 -46.93 -9.08
N LEU A 203 -5.12 -46.68 -8.64
CA LEU A 203 -5.62 -45.33 -8.43
C LEU A 203 -4.76 -44.58 -7.39
N LEU A 204 -4.57 -45.16 -6.21
CA LEU A 204 -3.80 -44.52 -5.14
C LEU A 204 -2.33 -44.29 -5.54
N ASP A 205 -1.73 -45.27 -6.18
CA ASP A 205 -0.36 -45.21 -6.69
C ASP A 205 -0.21 -44.14 -7.78
N GLY A 206 -1.13 -44.10 -8.74
CA GLY A 206 -1.14 -43.09 -9.80
C GLY A 206 -1.30 -41.68 -9.23
N ILE A 207 -2.23 -41.47 -8.31
CA ILE A 207 -2.45 -40.16 -7.68
C ILE A 207 -1.20 -39.68 -6.92
N THR A 208 -0.56 -40.55 -6.14
CA THR A 208 0.55 -40.15 -5.26
C THR A 208 1.91 -40.10 -5.94
N LYS A 209 2.20 -41.03 -6.86
CA LYS A 209 3.50 -41.10 -7.57
C LYS A 209 3.51 -40.29 -8.86
N PHE A 210 2.47 -40.41 -9.67
CA PHE A 210 2.41 -39.74 -10.97
C PHE A 210 1.89 -38.30 -10.88
N ARG A 211 1.15 -37.96 -9.81
CA ARG A 211 0.61 -36.60 -9.55
C ARG A 211 -0.07 -36.02 -10.80
N PRO A 212 -1.11 -36.68 -11.30
CA PRO A 212 -1.75 -36.30 -12.55
C PRO A 212 -2.43 -34.94 -12.45
N HIS A 213 -2.41 -34.19 -13.55
CA HIS A 213 -3.28 -33.03 -13.74
C HIS A 213 -4.67 -33.45 -14.23
N VAL A 214 -4.77 -34.60 -14.90
CA VAL A 214 -6.03 -35.15 -15.37
C VAL A 214 -6.14 -36.61 -14.96
N VAL A 215 -7.27 -36.98 -14.34
CA VAL A 215 -7.63 -38.38 -14.11
C VAL A 215 -8.72 -38.75 -15.09
N HIS A 216 -8.44 -39.72 -15.95
CA HIS A 216 -9.39 -40.33 -16.86
C HIS A 216 -9.75 -41.72 -16.34
N PHE A 217 -11.03 -41.98 -16.17
CA PHE A 217 -11.52 -43.30 -15.83
C PHE A 217 -12.44 -43.81 -16.93
N SER A 218 -12.20 -45.05 -17.37
CA SER A 218 -13.03 -45.77 -18.34
C SER A 218 -13.34 -47.15 -17.77
N GLY A 219 -14.63 -47.46 -17.66
CA GLY A 219 -15.08 -48.70 -17.04
C GLY A 219 -16.57 -48.68 -16.76
N HIS A 220 -17.03 -49.67 -16.01
CA HIS A 220 -18.43 -49.69 -15.58
C HIS A 220 -18.65 -48.70 -14.44
N SER A 221 -19.64 -47.83 -14.60
CA SER A 221 -20.20 -47.02 -13.52
C SER A 221 -21.71 -46.98 -13.60
N ASN A 222 -22.33 -46.55 -12.50
CA ASN A 222 -23.69 -46.04 -12.46
C ASN A 222 -23.72 -44.79 -11.56
N ASP A 223 -24.91 -44.32 -11.19
CA ASP A 223 -25.10 -43.07 -10.42
C ASP A 223 -24.20 -42.97 -9.17
N ASP A 224 -23.94 -44.08 -8.47
CA ASP A 224 -23.23 -44.07 -7.18
C ASP A 224 -21.94 -44.90 -7.15
N LEU A 225 -21.70 -45.74 -8.16
CA LEU A 225 -20.67 -46.78 -8.11
C LEU A 225 -19.71 -46.69 -9.30
N ILE A 226 -18.44 -46.97 -9.04
CA ILE A 226 -17.35 -47.10 -10.00
C ILE A 226 -16.73 -48.48 -9.80
N MET A 227 -16.59 -49.27 -10.87
CA MET A 227 -16.06 -50.64 -10.78
C MET A 227 -14.57 -50.70 -11.16
N PHE A 228 -13.74 -51.19 -10.25
CA PHE A 228 -12.31 -51.46 -10.48
C PHE A 228 -12.03 -52.94 -10.71
N GLU A 229 -10.83 -53.25 -11.19
CA GLU A 229 -10.34 -54.63 -11.28
C GLU A 229 -9.94 -55.20 -9.92
N ARG A 230 -9.90 -56.54 -9.83
CA ARG A 230 -9.08 -57.27 -8.87
C ARG A 230 -7.77 -57.66 -9.55
N ASP A 231 -6.74 -57.89 -8.74
CA ASP A 231 -5.47 -58.45 -9.21
C ASP A 231 -5.61 -59.97 -9.41
N GLU A 232 -6.41 -60.35 -10.41
CA GLU A 232 -6.74 -61.73 -10.75
C GLU A 232 -6.71 -61.91 -12.28
N ASP A 233 -6.07 -62.98 -12.76
CA ASP A 233 -5.90 -63.26 -14.20
C ASP A 233 -7.20 -63.70 -14.90
N ALA A 234 -8.12 -64.35 -14.16
CA ALA A 234 -9.38 -64.84 -14.70
C ALA A 234 -10.44 -63.73 -14.71
N LYS A 235 -11.44 -63.85 -15.59
CA LYS A 235 -12.63 -62.98 -15.52
C LYS A 235 -13.25 -63.04 -14.13
N HIS A 236 -13.47 -61.89 -13.54
CA HIS A 236 -14.00 -61.77 -12.18
C HIS A 236 -15.11 -60.73 -12.14
N GLN A 237 -15.77 -60.63 -10.98
CA GLN A 237 -16.62 -59.47 -10.72
C GLN A 237 -15.71 -58.33 -10.26
N GLY A 238 -15.88 -57.13 -10.81
CA GLY A 238 -15.12 -55.96 -10.36
C GLY A 238 -15.33 -55.62 -8.88
N VAL A 239 -14.43 -54.80 -8.35
CA VAL A 239 -14.53 -54.19 -7.02
C VAL A 239 -15.39 -52.94 -7.13
N ILE A 240 -16.51 -52.92 -6.41
CA ILE A 240 -17.40 -51.76 -6.34
C ILE A 240 -16.80 -50.71 -5.40
N VAL A 241 -16.59 -49.50 -5.91
CA VAL A 241 -16.14 -48.33 -5.16
C VAL A 241 -17.24 -47.28 -5.25
N SER A 242 -17.62 -46.68 -4.13
CA SER A 242 -18.59 -45.58 -4.17
C SER A 242 -17.97 -44.31 -4.76
N ALA A 243 -18.78 -43.46 -5.38
CA ALA A 243 -18.37 -42.14 -5.88
C ALA A 243 -17.62 -41.35 -4.81
N ARG A 244 -18.11 -41.36 -3.57
CA ARG A 244 -17.45 -40.73 -2.40
C ARG A 244 -16.07 -41.31 -2.10
N ALA A 245 -15.90 -42.63 -2.18
CA ALA A 245 -14.61 -43.29 -1.92
C ALA A 245 -13.61 -42.99 -3.05
N PHE A 246 -14.06 -42.97 -4.30
CA PHE A 246 -13.27 -42.55 -5.45
C PHE A 246 -12.82 -41.08 -5.30
N ALA A 247 -13.74 -40.16 -5.01
CA ALA A 247 -13.43 -38.75 -4.74
C ALA A 247 -12.41 -38.59 -3.61
N SER A 248 -12.59 -39.37 -2.52
CA SER A 248 -11.66 -39.38 -1.39
C SER A 248 -10.25 -39.85 -1.77
N ALA A 249 -10.14 -40.83 -2.67
CA ALA A 249 -8.86 -41.31 -3.16
C ALA A 249 -8.18 -40.30 -4.11
N VAL A 250 -8.95 -39.69 -5.02
CA VAL A 250 -8.42 -38.70 -5.97
C VAL A 250 -7.90 -37.45 -5.25
N ARG A 251 -8.57 -36.99 -4.19
CA ARG A 251 -8.12 -35.84 -3.38
C ARG A 251 -7.01 -36.15 -2.37
N ALA A 252 -6.62 -37.42 -2.21
CA ALA A 252 -5.62 -37.82 -1.21
C ALA A 252 -4.18 -37.53 -1.68
N THR A 253 -3.91 -36.29 -2.06
CA THR A 253 -2.62 -35.81 -2.56
C THR A 253 -2.45 -34.31 -2.29
N ASP A 254 -1.20 -33.85 -2.19
CA ASP A 254 -0.87 -32.43 -2.03
C ASP A 254 -1.17 -31.63 -3.30
N THR A 255 -1.27 -32.30 -4.46
CA THR A 255 -1.52 -31.70 -5.77
C THR A 255 -2.69 -32.43 -6.45
N PRO A 256 -3.95 -32.12 -6.09
CA PRO A 256 -5.11 -32.74 -6.72
C PRO A 256 -5.19 -32.41 -8.22
N PRO A 257 -5.84 -33.27 -9.03
CA PRO A 257 -5.99 -33.02 -10.46
C PRO A 257 -6.84 -31.78 -10.73
N LEU A 258 -6.63 -31.19 -11.91
CA LEU A 258 -7.42 -30.07 -12.41
C LEU A 258 -8.71 -30.55 -13.08
N LEU A 259 -8.68 -31.75 -13.68
CA LEU A 259 -9.81 -32.32 -14.40
C LEU A 259 -9.97 -33.81 -14.07
N VAL A 260 -11.20 -34.22 -13.78
CA VAL A 260 -11.60 -35.63 -13.73
C VAL A 260 -12.53 -35.91 -14.91
N LEU A 261 -12.23 -36.93 -15.71
CA LEU A 261 -13.06 -37.38 -16.82
C LEU A 261 -13.54 -38.81 -16.53
N LEU A 262 -14.82 -38.97 -16.26
CA LEU A 262 -15.48 -40.26 -16.05
C LEU A 262 -16.16 -40.72 -17.35
N ASN A 263 -15.42 -41.46 -18.18
CA ASN A 263 -15.92 -42.01 -19.43
C ASN A 263 -16.66 -43.34 -19.19
N SER A 264 -17.81 -43.24 -18.55
CA SER A 264 -18.58 -44.40 -18.10
C SER A 264 -20.05 -44.02 -17.95
N CYS A 265 -20.96 -44.97 -18.14
CA CYS A 265 -22.41 -44.70 -18.18
C CYS A 265 -22.92 -44.06 -16.88
N ASN A 266 -23.85 -43.11 -17.01
CA ASN A 266 -24.50 -42.40 -15.90
C ASN A 266 -23.53 -41.72 -14.91
N SER A 267 -22.31 -41.38 -15.35
CA SER A 267 -21.31 -40.76 -14.48
C SER A 267 -21.56 -39.27 -14.23
N ALA A 268 -22.43 -38.61 -15.00
CA ALA A 268 -22.78 -37.20 -14.79
C ALA A 268 -23.46 -36.94 -13.43
N ALA A 269 -24.08 -37.94 -12.79
CA ALA A 269 -24.62 -37.76 -11.44
C ALA A 269 -23.51 -37.45 -10.40
N GLN A 270 -22.25 -37.77 -10.71
CA GLN A 270 -21.11 -37.66 -9.79
C GLN A 270 -20.26 -36.41 -10.02
N ILE A 271 -20.40 -35.73 -11.16
CA ILE A 271 -19.44 -34.68 -11.56
C ILE A 271 -19.57 -33.40 -10.75
N ASP A 272 -20.78 -33.01 -10.32
CA ASP A 272 -20.98 -31.85 -9.45
C ASP A 272 -20.29 -32.05 -8.10
N GLN A 273 -20.42 -33.25 -7.52
CA GLN A 273 -19.72 -33.58 -6.28
C GLN A 273 -18.19 -33.60 -6.47
N LEU A 274 -17.69 -34.11 -7.60
CA LEU A 274 -16.26 -34.08 -7.91
C LEU A 274 -15.75 -32.65 -8.05
N VAL A 275 -16.56 -31.74 -8.58
CA VAL A 275 -16.25 -30.32 -8.67
C VAL A 275 -16.16 -29.68 -7.29
N ASP A 276 -17.13 -29.95 -6.43
CA ASP A 276 -17.20 -29.39 -5.09
C ASP A 276 -16.05 -29.88 -4.17
N ASP A 277 -15.68 -31.17 -4.28
CA ASP A 277 -14.82 -31.84 -3.30
C ASP A 277 -13.39 -32.13 -3.80
N VAL A 278 -13.13 -32.13 -5.11
CA VAL A 278 -11.92 -32.78 -5.69
C VAL A 278 -11.17 -31.93 -6.71
N ALA A 279 -11.82 -31.52 -7.81
CA ALA A 279 -11.14 -30.93 -8.97
C ALA A 279 -11.96 -29.79 -9.56
N PRO A 280 -11.36 -28.67 -10.02
CA PRO A 280 -12.11 -27.53 -10.57
C PRO A 280 -12.98 -27.85 -11.79
N PHE A 281 -12.70 -28.93 -12.51
CA PHE A 281 -13.45 -29.39 -13.67
C PHE A 281 -13.74 -30.88 -13.58
N ALA A 282 -14.92 -31.29 -14.02
CA ALA A 282 -15.26 -32.69 -14.20
C ALA A 282 -16.09 -32.91 -15.47
N ILE A 283 -15.84 -34.02 -16.15
CA ILE A 283 -16.61 -34.45 -17.33
C ILE A 283 -17.19 -35.83 -17.03
N GLY A 284 -18.47 -36.03 -17.34
CA GLY A 284 -19.18 -37.28 -17.16
C GLY A 284 -20.19 -37.52 -18.28
N MET A 285 -20.87 -38.67 -18.24
CA MET A 285 -21.89 -39.06 -19.22
C MET A 285 -23.27 -39.04 -18.58
N ALA A 286 -24.21 -38.32 -19.20
CA ALA A 286 -25.56 -38.11 -18.69
C ALA A 286 -26.42 -39.38 -18.70
N ASP A 287 -26.12 -40.33 -19.58
CA ASP A 287 -26.84 -41.59 -19.72
C ASP A 287 -25.87 -42.71 -20.19
N GLU A 288 -26.40 -43.87 -20.57
CA GLU A 288 -25.69 -44.91 -21.30
C GLU A 288 -25.14 -44.38 -22.62
N ILE A 289 -23.83 -44.52 -22.81
CA ILE A 289 -23.13 -44.14 -24.04
C ILE A 289 -22.56 -45.39 -24.72
N ASN A 290 -22.63 -45.44 -26.06
CA ASN A 290 -22.01 -46.51 -26.81
C ASN A 290 -20.47 -46.48 -26.64
N ASP A 291 -19.85 -47.65 -26.46
CA ASP A 291 -18.39 -47.80 -26.34
C ASP A 291 -17.63 -47.13 -27.50
N GLY A 292 -18.15 -47.19 -28.73
CA GLY A 292 -17.56 -46.51 -29.89
C GLY A 292 -17.54 -44.99 -29.77
N ASP A 293 -18.57 -44.42 -29.17
CA ASP A 293 -18.81 -42.99 -29.06
C ASP A 293 -18.02 -42.42 -27.89
N ALA A 294 -18.03 -43.11 -26.75
CA ALA A 294 -17.12 -42.87 -25.63
C ALA A 294 -15.65 -42.83 -26.07
N ILE A 295 -15.21 -43.81 -26.87
CA ILE A 295 -13.86 -43.86 -27.43
C ILE A 295 -13.56 -42.65 -28.34
N ARG A 296 -14.52 -42.29 -29.19
CA ARG A 296 -14.37 -41.20 -30.16
C ARG A 296 -14.31 -39.85 -29.45
N TYR A 297 -15.17 -39.66 -28.46
CA TYR A 297 -15.19 -38.47 -27.62
C TYR A 297 -13.85 -38.28 -26.91
N ALA A 298 -13.38 -39.28 -26.17
CA ALA A 298 -12.14 -39.16 -25.40
C ALA A 298 -10.92 -38.89 -26.30
N ALA A 299 -10.83 -39.58 -27.44
CA ALA A 299 -9.73 -39.37 -28.39
C ALA A 299 -9.74 -37.95 -28.96
N GLN A 300 -10.90 -37.42 -29.36
CA GLN A 300 -11.00 -36.07 -29.88
C GLN A 300 -10.76 -35.02 -28.78
N PHE A 301 -11.28 -35.24 -27.58
CA PHE A 301 -11.08 -34.35 -26.44
C PHE A 301 -9.58 -34.16 -26.15
N TYR A 302 -8.83 -35.26 -26.02
CA TYR A 302 -7.40 -35.17 -25.76
C TYR A 302 -6.59 -34.66 -26.95
N ALA A 303 -7.05 -34.87 -28.19
CA ALA A 303 -6.44 -34.22 -29.35
C ALA A 303 -6.54 -32.69 -29.24
N ALA A 304 -7.73 -32.16 -28.91
CA ALA A 304 -7.97 -30.74 -28.77
C ALA A 304 -7.18 -30.13 -27.60
N VAL A 305 -7.15 -30.81 -26.44
CA VAL A 305 -6.34 -30.40 -25.28
C VAL A 305 -4.85 -30.35 -25.66
N ALA A 306 -4.34 -31.40 -26.32
CA ALA A 306 -2.94 -31.45 -26.77
C ALA A 306 -2.62 -30.43 -27.89
N ASN A 307 -3.63 -29.89 -28.56
CA ASN A 307 -3.51 -28.78 -29.50
C ASN A 307 -3.64 -27.39 -28.83
N GLY A 308 -3.64 -27.33 -27.50
CA GLY A 308 -3.64 -26.07 -26.74
C GLY A 308 -5.01 -25.37 -26.69
N GLN A 309 -6.09 -26.10 -26.93
CA GLN A 309 -7.45 -25.57 -26.78
C GLN A 309 -7.84 -25.47 -25.31
N SER A 310 -8.80 -24.60 -24.99
CA SER A 310 -9.39 -24.55 -23.65
C SER A 310 -10.20 -25.81 -23.35
N ILE A 311 -10.52 -26.04 -22.07
CA ILE A 311 -11.33 -27.19 -21.66
C ILE A 311 -12.68 -27.17 -22.37
N GLN A 312 -13.36 -26.02 -22.41
CA GLN A 312 -14.66 -25.89 -23.08
C GLN A 312 -14.57 -26.15 -24.58
N SER A 313 -13.58 -25.56 -25.27
CA SER A 313 -13.40 -25.80 -26.70
C SER A 313 -13.03 -27.26 -27.00
N SER A 314 -12.27 -27.91 -26.11
CA SER A 314 -11.94 -29.33 -26.25
C SER A 314 -13.16 -30.22 -26.06
N HIS A 315 -14.02 -29.89 -25.11
CA HIS A 315 -15.30 -30.56 -24.87
C HIS A 315 -16.22 -30.43 -26.10
N PHE A 316 -16.43 -29.21 -26.59
CA PHE A 316 -17.25 -28.97 -27.79
C PHE A 316 -16.67 -29.61 -29.05
N SER A 317 -15.34 -29.61 -29.20
CA SER A 317 -14.70 -30.31 -30.32
C SER A 317 -14.98 -31.80 -30.29
N ALA A 318 -15.01 -32.41 -29.11
CA ALA A 318 -15.33 -33.82 -28.94
C ALA A 318 -16.80 -34.12 -29.21
N GLN A 319 -17.74 -33.30 -28.72
CA GLN A 319 -19.17 -33.41 -29.05
C GLN A 319 -19.40 -33.26 -30.57
N ALA A 320 -18.82 -32.24 -31.20
CA ALA A 320 -18.91 -32.04 -32.64
C ALA A 320 -18.35 -33.23 -33.43
N ALA A 321 -17.31 -33.91 -32.93
CA ALA A 321 -16.81 -35.12 -33.58
C ALA A 321 -17.80 -36.28 -33.48
N LEU A 322 -18.62 -36.36 -32.44
CA LEU A 322 -19.72 -37.33 -32.35
C LEU A 322 -20.81 -37.00 -33.37
N GLU A 323 -21.25 -35.73 -33.42
CA GLU A 323 -22.27 -35.25 -34.38
C GLU A 323 -21.86 -35.49 -35.83
N LEU A 324 -20.62 -35.13 -36.19
CA LEU A 324 -20.05 -35.37 -37.53
C LEU A 324 -19.89 -36.88 -37.82
N GLY A 325 -19.94 -37.71 -36.80
CA GLY A 325 -20.02 -39.16 -36.91
C GLY A 325 -21.38 -39.71 -37.27
N GLY A 326 -22.42 -38.87 -37.26
CA GLY A 326 -23.82 -39.29 -37.38
C GLY A 326 -24.35 -39.96 -36.12
N LEU A 327 -23.78 -39.63 -34.95
CA LEU A 327 -24.13 -40.24 -33.67
C LEU A 327 -25.14 -39.35 -32.95
N GLU A 328 -26.25 -39.94 -32.48
CA GLU A 328 -27.37 -39.22 -31.89
C GLU A 328 -27.08 -38.74 -30.46
N ASP A 329 -26.06 -39.30 -29.81
CA ASP A 329 -25.74 -39.15 -28.39
C ASP A 329 -24.63 -38.11 -28.11
N ALA A 330 -24.44 -37.14 -29.01
CA ALA A 330 -23.36 -36.17 -28.92
C ALA A 330 -23.44 -35.25 -27.68
N GLU A 331 -24.64 -35.10 -27.11
CA GLU A 331 -24.90 -34.27 -25.92
C GLU A 331 -24.68 -35.03 -24.59
N LEU A 332 -24.51 -36.36 -24.62
CA LEU A 332 -24.34 -37.16 -23.39
C LEU A 332 -23.12 -36.76 -22.56
N PRO A 333 -21.95 -36.45 -23.14
CA PRO A 333 -20.85 -35.91 -22.37
C PRO A 333 -21.23 -34.54 -21.83
N THR A 334 -21.12 -34.36 -20.52
CA THR A 334 -21.41 -33.10 -19.82
C THR A 334 -20.16 -32.60 -19.11
N LEU A 335 -20.00 -31.28 -19.04
CA LEU A 335 -18.90 -30.61 -18.36
C LEU A 335 -19.45 -29.80 -17.17
N ALA A 336 -18.95 -30.10 -15.97
CA ALA A 336 -19.17 -29.32 -14.75
C ALA A 336 -17.89 -28.60 -14.34
N TRP A 337 -18.02 -27.46 -13.66
CA TRP A 337 -16.89 -26.66 -13.20
C TRP A 337 -17.23 -25.83 -11.96
N ALA A 338 -16.20 -25.50 -11.17
CA ALA A 338 -16.35 -24.70 -9.96
C ALA A 338 -16.66 -23.22 -10.29
N ALA A 339 -17.39 -22.54 -9.41
CA ALA A 339 -17.87 -21.18 -9.68
C ALA A 339 -16.76 -20.12 -9.84
N ASP A 340 -15.54 -20.40 -9.38
CA ASP A 340 -14.39 -19.51 -9.41
C ASP A 340 -13.42 -19.75 -10.58
N VAL A 341 -13.74 -20.71 -11.46
CA VAL A 341 -12.96 -21.01 -12.67
C VAL A 341 -13.80 -20.86 -13.94
N ASP A 342 -13.13 -20.58 -15.05
CA ASP A 342 -13.77 -20.41 -16.36
C ASP A 342 -13.20 -21.43 -17.37
N PRO A 343 -14.01 -22.40 -17.83
CA PRO A 343 -13.55 -23.44 -18.76
C PRO A 343 -13.24 -22.89 -20.16
N SER A 344 -13.72 -21.69 -20.52
CA SER A 344 -13.50 -21.06 -21.83
C SER A 344 -12.08 -20.53 -22.01
N ILE A 345 -11.43 -20.13 -20.91
CA ILE A 345 -10.06 -19.58 -20.90
C ILE A 345 -9.03 -20.55 -20.30
N THR A 346 -9.50 -21.62 -19.65
CA THR A 346 -8.59 -22.58 -19.00
C THR A 346 -7.98 -23.52 -20.03
N VAL A 347 -6.69 -23.34 -20.29
CA VAL A 347 -5.87 -24.17 -21.20
C VAL A 347 -4.90 -25.03 -20.40
N LEU A 348 -4.96 -26.35 -20.59
CA LEU A 348 -4.15 -27.33 -19.86
C LEU A 348 -2.76 -27.54 -20.48
N VAL A 349 -2.59 -27.28 -21.79
CA VAL A 349 -1.29 -27.36 -22.48
C VAL A 349 -0.91 -25.99 -23.00
N LYS A 350 0.06 -25.36 -22.36
CA LYS A 350 0.58 -24.04 -22.75
C LYS A 350 1.96 -24.20 -23.36
N PRO A 351 2.15 -23.97 -24.67
CA PRO A 351 3.49 -23.92 -25.24
C PRO A 351 4.28 -22.78 -24.62
N ALA A 352 5.60 -22.93 -24.49
CA ALA A 352 6.45 -21.80 -24.13
C ALA A 352 6.25 -20.69 -25.17
N GLU A 353 6.08 -19.44 -24.72
CA GLU A 353 6.09 -18.30 -25.63
C GLU A 353 7.41 -18.34 -26.41
N THR A 354 7.32 -18.51 -27.73
CA THR A 354 8.45 -18.30 -28.64
C THR A 354 8.77 -16.81 -28.59
N LEU A 355 9.77 -16.45 -27.78
CA LEU A 355 10.34 -15.10 -27.72
C LEU A 355 11.04 -14.71 -29.02
#